data_AF-A0A662KSQ3-F1
#
_entry.id   AF-A0A662KSQ3-F1
#
_cell.length_a   1.000
_cell.length_b   1.000
_cell.length_c   1.000
_cell.angle_alpha   90.00
_cell.angle_beta   90.00
_cell.angle_gamma   90.00
#
_symmetry.space_group_name_H-M   'P 1'
#
loop_
_entity.id
_entity.type
_entity.pdbx_description
1 polymer ?
#
loop_
_entity_poly.entity_id
_entity_poly.type
_entity_poly.pdbx_seq_one_letter_code
_entity_poly.pdbx_strand_id
1 'polypeptide(L)'
;MNIEWKFNGITIQVKCPRCGRWGKLISKGRISLGGVKLAIKHDSERGVSIETCSIGICSEYYPELLKIYEECRRARERKRQRRRKIIQLAEP
;
A
#
# COMPACT_ATOMS: atom_id res chain seq x y z
N MET A 1 17.47 -2.77 -5.05
CA MET A 1 16.64 -2.44 -6.23
C MET A 1 15.84 -1.19 -5.89
N ASN A 2 15.44 -0.41 -6.89
CA ASN A 2 14.52 0.71 -6.67
C ASN A 2 13.19 0.33 -7.34
N ILE A 3 12.19 -0.04 -6.54
CA ILE A 3 10.84 -0.29 -7.03
C ILE A 3 10.20 1.05 -7.37
N GLU A 4 9.71 1.21 -8.60
CA GLU A 4 8.98 2.42 -8.98
C GLU A 4 7.62 2.47 -8.26
N TRP A 5 7.32 3.58 -7.57
CA TRP A 5 6.06 3.76 -6.86
C TRP A 5 5.59 5.22 -6.85
N LYS A 6 4.29 5.41 -6.64
CA LYS A 6 3.60 6.70 -6.56
C LYS A 6 2.57 6.66 -5.44
N PHE A 7 2.42 7.77 -4.72
CA PHE A 7 1.42 7.91 -3.66
C PHE A 7 0.65 9.21 -3.82
N ASN A 8 -0.69 9.11 -3.92
CA ASN A 8 -1.57 10.26 -4.11
C ASN A 8 -2.25 10.72 -2.80
N GLY A 9 -1.70 10.32 -1.64
CA GLY A 9 -2.30 10.63 -0.34
C GLY A 9 -3.33 9.61 0.16
N ILE A 10 -3.84 8.74 -0.72
CA ILE A 10 -4.85 7.72 -0.38
C ILE A 10 -4.38 6.34 -0.83
N THR A 11 -3.97 6.21 -2.08
CA THR A 11 -3.59 4.97 -2.74
C THR A 11 -2.10 4.95 -3.03
N ILE A 12 -1.50 3.78 -2.85
CA ILE A 12 -0.11 3.51 -3.18
C ILE A 12 -0.12 2.73 -4.50
N GLN A 13 0.42 3.30 -5.56
CA GLN A 13 0.65 2.61 -6.82
C GLN A 13 2.10 2.17 -6.88
N VAL A 14 2.34 0.92 -7.22
CA VAL A 14 3.68 0.35 -7.39
C VAL A 14 3.75 -0.35 -8.74
N LYS A 15 4.90 -0.28 -9.39
CA LYS A 15 5.20 -1.13 -10.53
C LYS A 15 5.56 -2.51 -9.99
N CYS A 16 4.77 -3.51 -10.34
CA CYS A 16 4.98 -4.86 -9.85
C CYS A 16 6.30 -5.42 -10.38
N PRO A 17 7.24 -5.82 -9.50
CA PRO A 17 8.52 -6.37 -9.94
C PRO A 17 8.38 -7.73 -10.63
N ARG A 18 7.26 -8.45 -10.42
CA ARG A 18 7.02 -9.77 -11.03
C ARG A 18 6.50 -9.69 -12.46
N CYS A 19 5.62 -8.74 -12.75
CA CYS A 19 4.93 -8.66 -14.04
C CYS A 19 5.14 -7.32 -14.78
N GLY A 20 5.88 -6.38 -14.20
CA GLY A 20 6.16 -5.07 -14.79
C GLY A 20 4.99 -4.09 -14.84
N ARG A 21 3.76 -4.54 -14.53
CA ARG A 21 2.55 -3.71 -14.57
C ARG A 21 2.42 -2.84 -13.34
N TRP A 22 1.86 -1.65 -13.52
CA TRP A 22 1.44 -0.81 -12.40
C TRP A 22 0.21 -1.40 -11.72
N GLY A 23 0.15 -1.27 -10.40
CA GLY A 23 -1.00 -1.72 -9.60
C GLY A 23 -1.01 -1.09 -8.23
N LYS A 24 -2.14 -1.23 -7.53
CA LYS A 24 -2.34 -0.70 -6.18
C LYS A 24 -1.73 -1.65 -5.16
N LEU A 25 -0.78 -1.18 -4.36
CA LEU A 25 -0.23 -1.93 -3.24
C LEU A 25 -1.26 -1.97 -2.10
N ILE A 26 -1.70 -3.18 -1.76
CA ILE A 26 -2.70 -3.45 -0.73
C ILE A 26 -2.18 -4.46 0.29
N SER A 27 -2.67 -4.35 1.52
CA SER A 27 -2.51 -5.39 2.54
C SER A 27 -3.69 -6.35 2.47
N LYS A 28 -3.44 -7.65 2.26
CA LYS A 28 -4.44 -8.72 2.30
C LYS A 28 -4.69 -9.29 3.70
N GLY A 29 -3.94 -8.86 4.70
CA GLY A 29 -4.12 -9.31 6.08
C GLY A 29 -2.83 -9.20 6.89
N ARG A 30 -2.91 -9.62 8.16
CA ARG A 30 -1.75 -9.79 9.03
C ARG A 30 -1.25 -11.22 8.93
N ILE A 31 0.05 -11.39 9.16
CA ILE A 31 0.71 -12.69 9.23
C ILE A 31 0.91 -13.00 10.71
N SER A 32 0.82 -14.27 11.10
CA SER A 32 0.94 -14.71 12.50
C SER A 32 2.26 -14.31 13.17
N LEU A 33 3.30 -14.01 12.38
CA LEU A 33 4.64 -13.60 12.83
C LEU A 33 4.85 -12.06 12.84
N GLY A 34 3.79 -11.26 12.90
CA GLY A 34 3.89 -9.80 12.99
C GLY A 34 4.11 -9.07 11.66
N GLY A 35 4.14 -9.79 10.53
CA GLY A 35 4.21 -9.21 9.19
C GLY A 35 2.85 -8.83 8.59
N VAL A 36 2.86 -8.18 7.42
CA VAL A 36 1.65 -7.85 6.65
C VAL A 36 1.70 -8.58 5.32
N LYS A 37 0.63 -9.28 4.95
CA LYS A 37 0.56 -9.94 3.64
C LYS A 37 0.33 -8.87 2.58
N LEU A 38 1.36 -8.56 1.78
CA LEU A 38 1.29 -7.56 0.72
C LEU A 38 0.83 -8.19 -0.60
N ALA A 39 0.05 -7.44 -1.36
CA ALA A 39 -0.32 -7.80 -2.73
C ALA A 39 -0.45 -6.55 -3.59
N ILE A 40 -0.22 -6.70 -4.89
CA ILE A 40 -0.35 -5.64 -5.87
C ILE A 40 -1.59 -5.96 -6.71
N LYS A 41 -2.63 -5.14 -6.54
CA LYS A 41 -3.88 -5.24 -7.29
C LYS A 41 -3.75 -4.47 -8.59
N HIS A 42 -3.71 -5.17 -9.71
CA HIS A 42 -3.66 -4.54 -11.02
C HIS A 42 -5.06 -4.07 -11.41
N ASP A 43 -5.14 -2.85 -11.96
CA ASP A 43 -6.32 -2.42 -12.68
C ASP A 43 -6.30 -3.11 -14.04
N SER A 44 -7.33 -3.90 -14.33
CA SER A 44 -7.50 -4.57 -15.62
C SER A 44 -8.42 -3.71 -16.48
N GLU A 45 -7.99 -3.36 -17.69
CA GLU A 45 -8.71 -2.45 -18.60
C GLU A 45 -10.08 -2.97 -19.04
N ARG A 46 -10.43 -4.24 -18.74
CA ARG A 46 -11.66 -4.88 -19.25
C ARG A 46 -12.65 -5.37 -18.20
N GLY A 47 -12.45 -5.10 -16.90
CA GLY A 47 -13.49 -5.31 -15.88
C GLY A 47 -13.90 -6.77 -15.58
N VAL A 48 -13.32 -7.79 -16.23
CA VAL A 48 -13.73 -9.20 -16.05
C VAL A 48 -12.88 -9.96 -15.00
N SER A 49 -11.69 -9.47 -14.64
CA SER A 49 -10.85 -10.14 -13.63
C SER A 49 -9.93 -9.16 -12.88
N ILE A 50 -10.01 -9.18 -11.54
CA ILE A 50 -9.08 -8.47 -10.66
C ILE A 50 -7.81 -9.32 -10.55
N GLU A 51 -6.80 -9.00 -11.34
CA GLU A 51 -5.48 -9.64 -11.21
C GLU A 51 -4.76 -9.10 -9.97
N THR A 52 -4.32 -10.01 -9.09
CA THR A 52 -3.52 -9.65 -7.92
C THR A 52 -2.21 -10.41 -7.90
N CYS A 53 -1.08 -9.71 -7.92
CA CYS A 53 0.22 -10.31 -7.63
C CYS A 53 0.43 -10.35 -6.12
N SER A 54 0.38 -11.54 -5.52
CA SER A 54 0.72 -11.72 -4.10
C SER A 54 2.23 -11.71 -3.93
N ILE A 55 2.72 -10.92 -2.96
CA ILE A 55 4.12 -10.85 -2.58
C ILE A 55 4.27 -11.58 -1.24
N GLY A 56 4.95 -12.71 -1.25
CA GLY A 56 5.24 -13.46 -0.03
C GLY A 56 6.35 -12.80 0.80
N ILE A 57 6.40 -13.11 2.09
CA ILE A 57 7.43 -12.59 3.01
C ILE A 57 8.86 -12.96 2.60
N CYS A 58 9.04 -14.12 1.97
CA CYS A 58 10.33 -14.59 1.47
C CYS A 58 10.71 -13.97 0.12
N SER A 59 9.90 -13.07 -0.42
CA SER A 59 10.23 -12.38 -1.66
C SER A 59 11.31 -11.33 -1.40
N GLU A 60 12.33 -11.29 -2.25
CA GLU A 60 13.37 -10.24 -2.24
C GLU A 60 12.79 -8.80 -2.26
N TYR A 61 11.61 -8.62 -2.85
CA TYR A 61 10.91 -7.33 -2.94
C TYR A 61 10.08 -6.98 -1.70
N TYR A 62 9.81 -7.95 -0.83
CA TYR A 62 8.96 -7.77 0.34
C TYR A 62 9.43 -6.66 1.30
N PRO A 63 10.70 -6.60 1.74
CA PRO A 63 11.14 -5.57 2.69
C PRO A 63 10.98 -4.15 2.13
N GLU A 64 11.26 -3.95 0.84
CA GLU A 64 11.12 -2.64 0.19
C GLU A 64 9.65 -2.24 0.04
N LEU A 65 8.79 -3.16 -0.40
CA LEU A 65 7.34 -2.94 -0.49
C LEU A 65 6.70 -2.68 0.88
N LEU A 66 7.18 -3.36 1.93
CA LEU A 66 6.73 -3.14 3.30
C LEU A 66 7.10 -1.73 3.77
N LYS A 67 8.33 -1.28 3.52
CA LYS A 67 8.77 0.08 3.84
C LYS A 67 7.88 1.13 3.17
N ILE A 68 7.62 1.00 1.86
CA ILE A 68 6.72 1.90 1.11
C ILE A 68 5.32 1.91 1.71
N TYR A 69 4.78 0.72 2.04
CA TYR A 69 3.46 0.57 2.62
C TYR A 69 3.35 1.28 3.98
N GLU A 70 4.34 1.10 4.85
CA GLU A 70 4.36 1.70 6.18
C GLU A 70 4.54 3.22 6.14
N GLU A 71 5.42 3.73 5.28
CA GLU A 71 5.61 5.17 5.09
C GLU A 71 4.29 5.86 4.68
N CYS A 72 3.61 5.29 3.69
CA CYS A 72 2.32 5.80 3.24
C CYS A 72 1.23 5.64 4.30
N ARG A 73 1.24 4.54 5.08
CA ARG A 73 0.32 4.34 6.21
C ARG A 73 0.51 5.43 7.27
N ARG A 74 1.74 5.69 7.70
CA ARG A 74 2.06 6.75 8.67
C ARG A 74 1.67 8.13 8.15
N ALA A 75 1.89 8.41 6.87
CA ALA A 75 1.46 9.66 6.25
C ALA A 75 -0.07 9.84 6.33
N ARG A 76 -0.85 8.78 6.06
CA ARG A 76 -2.31 8.79 6.20
C ARG A 76 -2.75 8.97 7.66
N GLU A 77 -2.11 8.29 8.60
CA GLU A 77 -2.39 8.41 10.03
C GLU A 77 -2.12 9.84 10.53
N ARG A 78 -0.99 10.45 10.16
CA ARG A 78 -0.68 11.86 10.47
C ARG A 78 -1.75 12.82 9.93
N LYS A 79 -2.19 12.63 8.68
CA LYS A 79 -3.25 13.47 8.08
C LYS A 79 -4.60 13.31 8.82
N ARG A 80 -4.94 12.09 9.25
CA ARG A 80 -6.13 11.82 10.07
C ARG A 80 -6.03 12.47 11.45
N GLN A 81 -4.89 12.37 12.12
CA GLN A 81 -4.66 13.00 13.42
C GLN A 81 -4.76 14.53 13.35
N ARG A 82 -4.17 15.16 12.31
CA ARG A 82 -4.32 16.61 12.07
C ARG A 82 -5.78 17.02 11.89
N ARG A 83 -6.56 16.27 11.11
CA ARG A 83 -8.00 16.53 10.94
C ARG A 83 -8.78 16.42 12.27
N ARG A 84 -8.49 15.40 13.08
CA ARG A 84 -9.13 15.23 14.40
C ARG A 84 -8.83 16.37 15.36
N LYS A 85 -7.58 16.86 15.41
CA LYS A 85 -7.21 18.01 16.23
C LYS A 85 -7.94 19.29 15.83
N ILE A 86 -8.14 19.52 14.53
CA ILE A 86 -8.91 20.69 14.04
C ILE A 86 -10.37 20.61 14.49
N ILE A 87 -10.99 19.43 14.41
CA ILE A 87 -12.39 19.23 14.85
C ILE A 87 -12.53 19.48 16.36
N GLN A 88 -11.59 18.96 17.17
CA GLN A 88 -11.61 19.17 18.64
C GLN A 88 -11.37 20.62 19.07
N LEU A 89 -10.67 21.43 18.26
CA LEU A 89 -10.47 22.86 18.51
C LEU A 89 -11.64 23.72 18.01
N ALA A 90 -12.55 23.14 17.23
CA ALA A 90 -13.72 23.82 16.66
C ALA A 90 -15.02 23.53 17.45
N GLU A 91 -14.96 22.69 18.48
CA GLU A 91 -16.04 22.51 19.46
C GLU A 91 -15.83 23.53 20.61
N PRO A 92 -16.80 24.43 20.89
CA PRO A 92 -16.72 25.43 21.95
C PRO A 92 -16.83 24.85 23.36
#